data_AF-A0A923J464-F1
#
_entry.id   AF-A0A923J464-F1
#
_cell.length_a   1.000
_cell.length_b   1.000
_cell.length_c   1.000
_cell.angle_alpha   90.00
_cell.angle_beta   90.00
_cell.angle_gamma   90.00
#
_symmetry.space_group_name_H-M   'P 1'
#
loop_
_entity.id
_entity.type
_entity.pdbx_description
1 polymer ?
#
loop_
_entity_poly.entity_id
_entity_poly.type
_entity_poly.pdbx_seq_one_letter_code
_entity_poly.pdbx_strand_id
1 'polypeptide(L)'
;MIEKHFDIPFIADLALREKQIQQNYRPIIAVHKWFARRPGTMFRGLLLSEFADGPLHEAFYKANDLSGCHVADPFMGGGTPILEANRVGCDVTAFDINPMSYWIVKQEIEHLDLGVYAKAAEALRTTLEKEIGQFYRTRCTLCGSNDAHVKYFLWVKVTPCHECGKNIDLFPGYLISADSRHPKNVIICPACGELTETSERKEPGNCHHCATELTLNGPAKRSRCRCSACGADNHYPNANFGSPRHRLFTMEYHCPKCKPSHTGRFFKKPDDQDMARINEVEKRWSRMRPKYVPDDEIPNGDETDRLRRWGYMHYSQTT
;
A
#
# COMPACT_ATOMS: atom_id res chain seq x y z
N MET A 1 -18.72 20.71 31.09
CA MET A 1 -18.95 21.73 30.06
C MET A 1 -17.63 22.06 29.40
N ILE A 2 -17.60 21.87 28.09
CA ILE A 2 -16.40 21.78 27.26
C ILE A 2 -15.50 23.02 27.35
N GLU A 3 -16.07 24.21 27.47
CA GLU A 3 -15.34 25.48 27.55
C GLU A 3 -14.50 25.61 28.83
N LYS A 4 -14.82 24.81 29.86
CA LYS A 4 -14.13 24.82 31.15
C LYS A 4 -13.31 23.56 31.39
N HIS A 5 -13.80 22.41 30.94
CA HIS A 5 -13.23 21.10 31.30
C HIS A 5 -12.32 20.53 30.22
N PHE A 6 -12.17 21.18 29.06
CA PHE A 6 -11.30 20.70 27.99
C PHE A 6 -9.83 21.02 28.26
N ASP A 7 -9.06 19.98 28.57
CA ASP A 7 -7.62 20.06 28.83
C ASP A 7 -6.82 19.98 27.52
N ILE A 8 -6.50 21.15 26.96
CA ILE A 8 -5.81 21.28 25.67
C ILE A 8 -4.43 20.61 25.69
N PRO A 9 -3.52 20.89 26.65
CA PRO A 9 -2.21 20.24 26.69
C PRO A 9 -2.29 18.71 26.73
N PHE A 10 -3.20 18.16 27.55
CA PHE A 10 -3.39 16.73 27.68
C PHE A 10 -3.84 16.09 26.35
N ILE A 11 -4.88 16.64 25.71
CA ILE A 11 -5.39 16.10 24.44
C ILE A 11 -4.39 16.28 23.29
N ALA A 12 -3.65 17.40 23.25
CA ALA A 12 -2.66 17.65 22.22
C ALA A 12 -1.51 16.63 22.23
N ASP A 13 -0.98 16.28 23.41
CA ASP A 13 0.08 15.26 23.55
C ASP A 13 -0.42 13.88 23.07
N LEU A 14 -1.59 13.46 23.51
CA LEU A 14 -2.16 12.17 23.10
C LEU A 14 -2.48 12.12 21.60
N ALA A 15 -3.08 13.18 21.05
CA ALA A 15 -3.42 13.27 19.64
C ALA A 15 -2.18 13.24 18.74
N LEU A 16 -1.05 13.81 19.18
CA LEU A 16 0.22 13.78 18.45
C LEU A 16 0.76 12.34 18.36
N ARG A 17 0.71 11.58 19.46
CA ARG A 17 1.10 10.17 19.50
C ARG A 17 0.20 9.30 18.62
N GLU A 18 -1.11 9.55 18.65
CA GLU A 18 -2.07 8.82 17.81
C GLU A 18 -1.79 9.03 16.31
N LYS A 19 -1.55 10.28 15.88
CA LYS A 19 -1.29 10.61 14.46
C LYS A 19 -0.11 9.87 13.85
N GLN A 20 0.90 9.52 14.64
CA GLN A 20 2.08 8.83 14.14
C GLN A 20 1.80 7.37 13.75
N ILE A 21 0.84 6.70 14.41
CA ILE A 21 0.54 5.27 14.19
C ILE A 21 -0.96 4.96 14.38
N GLN A 22 -1.84 5.70 13.69
CA GLN A 22 -3.30 5.63 13.93
C GLN A 22 -3.87 4.20 13.81
N GLN A 23 -3.37 3.40 12.85
CA GLN A 23 -3.85 2.03 12.60
C GLN A 23 -3.59 1.06 13.77
N ASN A 24 -2.54 1.29 14.56
CA ASN A 24 -2.26 0.45 15.73
C ASN A 24 -3.16 0.83 16.91
N TYR A 25 -3.45 2.12 17.09
CA TYR A 25 -4.25 2.62 18.22
C TYR A 25 -5.75 2.59 17.97
N ARG A 26 -6.18 2.44 16.70
CA ARG A 26 -7.58 2.45 16.28
C ARG A 26 -7.81 1.46 15.13
N PRO A 27 -7.79 0.14 15.38
CA PRO A 27 -7.92 -0.87 14.31
C PRO A 27 -9.18 -0.73 13.44
N ILE A 28 -10.26 -0.17 14.00
CA ILE A 28 -11.50 0.12 13.27
C ILE A 28 -11.29 1.00 12.02
N ILE A 29 -10.31 1.91 12.05
CA ILE A 29 -10.01 2.78 10.90
C ILE A 29 -9.23 2.06 9.78
N ALA A 30 -8.88 0.80 9.98
CA ALA A 30 -8.25 -0.04 8.98
C ALA A 30 -9.28 -0.63 7.99
N VAL A 31 -10.58 -0.60 8.33
CA VAL A 31 -11.67 -1.09 7.46
C VAL A 31 -11.63 -0.39 6.10
N HIS A 32 -11.42 0.93 6.09
CA HIS A 32 -11.20 1.68 4.86
C HIS A 32 -10.30 2.91 5.08
N LYS A 33 -9.37 3.15 4.15
CA LYS A 33 -8.54 4.36 4.16
C LYS A 33 -9.40 5.60 3.86
N TRP A 34 -9.51 6.52 4.82
CA TRP A 34 -10.15 7.82 4.62
C TRP A 34 -9.12 8.93 4.77
N PHE A 35 -9.11 9.87 3.82
CA PHE A 35 -8.18 10.99 3.86
C PHE A 35 -8.62 12.01 4.91
N ALA A 36 -7.65 12.67 5.54
CA ALA A 36 -7.88 13.74 6.53
C ALA A 36 -8.71 13.37 7.78
N ARG A 37 -8.69 12.09 8.23
CA ARG A 37 -9.28 11.73 9.53
C ARG A 37 -8.61 12.51 10.67
N ARG A 38 -9.43 13.10 11.53
CA ARG A 38 -8.98 13.70 12.78
C ARG A 38 -8.74 12.60 13.83
N PRO A 39 -7.84 12.81 14.81
CA PRO A 39 -7.58 11.81 15.84
C PRO A 39 -8.83 11.52 16.69
N GLY A 40 -9.10 10.25 16.98
CA GLY A 40 -10.22 9.85 17.84
C GLY A 40 -10.07 10.41 19.26
N THR A 41 -8.83 10.53 19.75
CA THR A 41 -8.54 11.13 21.06
C THR A 41 -9.10 12.55 21.19
N MET A 42 -9.09 13.33 20.11
CA MET A 42 -9.68 14.66 20.10
C MET A 42 -11.18 14.60 20.39
N PHE A 43 -11.93 13.77 19.66
CA PHE A 43 -13.38 13.67 19.84
C PHE A 43 -13.77 13.04 21.17
N ARG A 44 -13.06 12.01 21.63
CA ARG A 44 -13.26 11.48 22.99
C ARG A 44 -13.02 12.57 24.05
N GLY A 45 -11.99 13.40 23.88
CA GLY A 45 -11.74 14.54 24.75
C GLY A 45 -12.90 15.51 24.80
N LEU A 46 -13.44 15.89 23.63
CA LEU A 46 -14.59 16.80 23.53
C LEU A 46 -15.83 16.23 24.24
N LEU A 47 -16.14 14.95 23.99
CA LEU A 47 -17.28 14.26 24.59
C LEU A 47 -17.17 14.18 26.12
N LEU A 48 -16.02 13.78 26.64
CA LEU A 48 -15.81 13.63 28.08
C LEU A 48 -15.76 14.99 28.79
N SER A 49 -15.20 16.02 28.18
CA SER A 49 -15.24 17.37 28.77
C SER A 49 -16.64 17.96 28.83
N GLU A 50 -17.50 17.57 27.89
CA GLU A 50 -18.89 18.01 27.87
C GLU A 50 -19.74 17.23 28.87
N PHE A 51 -19.73 15.89 28.77
CA PHE A 51 -20.71 15.02 29.41
C PHE A 51 -20.21 14.24 30.62
N ALA A 52 -18.90 14.14 30.84
CA ALA A 52 -18.36 13.44 32.01
C ALA A 52 -18.10 14.40 33.19
N ASP A 53 -18.20 13.86 34.40
CA ASP A 53 -17.90 14.60 35.62
C ASP A 53 -16.40 14.59 35.95
N GLY A 54 -15.92 15.71 36.48
CA GLY A 54 -14.55 15.86 36.98
C GLY A 54 -13.50 16.19 35.91
N PRO A 55 -12.21 16.10 36.27
CA PRO A 55 -11.10 16.45 35.37
C PRO A 55 -11.00 15.50 34.17
N LEU A 56 -10.78 16.05 32.98
CA LEU A 56 -10.71 15.27 31.73
C LEU A 56 -9.66 14.16 31.78
N HIS A 57 -8.47 14.44 32.31
CA HIS A 57 -7.39 13.46 32.38
C HIS A 57 -7.75 12.25 33.26
N GLU A 58 -8.64 12.40 34.24
CA GLU A 58 -9.15 11.28 35.02
C GLU A 58 -10.25 10.52 34.27
N ALA A 59 -11.23 11.25 33.73
CA ALA A 59 -12.36 10.66 33.00
C ALA A 59 -11.90 9.85 31.76
N PHE A 60 -10.82 10.30 31.10
CA PHE A 60 -10.31 9.69 29.89
C PHE A 60 -9.93 8.21 30.06
N TYR A 61 -9.36 7.85 31.22
CA TYR A 61 -8.87 6.51 31.54
C TYR A 61 -9.84 5.67 32.38
N LYS A 62 -11.02 6.19 32.71
CA LYS A 62 -12.08 5.46 33.40
C LYS A 62 -13.04 4.81 32.40
N ALA A 63 -13.76 3.79 32.85
CA ALA A 63 -14.93 3.31 32.11
C ALA A 63 -15.97 4.44 32.06
N ASN A 64 -16.57 4.66 30.90
CA ASN A 64 -17.57 5.69 30.69
C ASN A 64 -18.85 5.02 30.19
N ASP A 65 -19.99 5.51 30.66
CA ASP A 65 -21.31 5.16 30.19
C ASP A 65 -22.12 6.45 30.10
N LEU A 66 -22.21 6.99 28.88
CA LEU A 66 -22.98 8.17 28.55
C LEU A 66 -24.33 7.80 27.93
N SER A 67 -24.92 6.68 28.38
CA SER A 67 -26.28 6.30 27.99
C SER A 67 -27.27 7.42 28.31
N GLY A 68 -28.19 7.68 27.38
CA GLY A 68 -29.11 8.82 27.42
C GLY A 68 -28.55 10.11 26.80
N CYS A 69 -27.27 10.18 26.45
CA CYS A 69 -26.74 11.22 25.57
C CYS A 69 -26.83 10.79 24.11
N HIS A 70 -27.35 11.67 23.25
CA HIS A 70 -27.47 11.43 21.81
C HIS A 70 -26.61 12.40 21.01
N VAL A 71 -25.67 11.88 20.21
CA VAL A 71 -24.77 12.68 19.38
C VAL A 71 -25.17 12.57 17.91
N ALA A 72 -25.42 13.72 17.29
CA ALA A 72 -25.73 13.81 15.86
C ALA A 72 -24.57 14.46 15.09
N ASP A 73 -24.14 13.83 14.00
CA ASP A 73 -23.14 14.39 13.06
C ASP A 73 -23.74 14.48 11.65
N PRO A 74 -24.14 15.68 11.19
CA PRO A 74 -24.74 15.85 9.86
C PRO A 74 -23.72 15.77 8.71
N PHE A 75 -22.42 15.69 9.00
CA PHE A 75 -21.33 15.69 8.02
C PHE A 75 -20.22 14.69 8.40
N MET A 76 -20.60 13.44 8.65
CA MET A 76 -19.73 12.51 9.38
C MET A 76 -18.42 12.15 8.67
N GLY A 77 -18.38 12.21 7.32
CA GLY A 77 -17.21 11.81 6.55
C GLY A 77 -16.73 10.42 6.94
N GLY A 78 -15.53 10.35 7.51
CA GLY A 78 -14.91 9.10 7.99
C GLY A 78 -15.38 8.61 9.36
N GLY A 79 -16.42 9.20 9.95
CA GLY A 79 -17.15 8.68 11.11
C GLY A 79 -16.50 8.83 12.48
N THR A 80 -15.32 9.47 12.58
CA THR A 80 -14.56 9.54 13.85
C THR A 80 -15.37 10.08 15.05
N PRO A 81 -16.15 11.18 14.93
CA PRO A 81 -16.92 11.69 16.06
C PRO A 81 -17.94 10.67 16.58
N ILE A 82 -18.65 10.03 15.66
CA ILE A 82 -19.73 9.08 15.93
C ILE A 82 -19.19 7.78 16.51
N LEU A 83 -18.07 7.28 15.98
CA LEU A 83 -17.40 6.11 16.53
C LEU A 83 -16.93 6.34 17.97
N GLU A 84 -16.33 7.50 18.26
CA GLU A 84 -15.87 7.79 19.62
C GLU A 84 -17.04 8.05 20.58
N ALA A 85 -18.14 8.66 20.12
CA ALA A 85 -19.38 8.81 20.89
C ALA A 85 -20.00 7.46 21.26
N ASN A 86 -20.16 6.57 20.28
CA ASN A 86 -20.70 5.24 20.53
C ASN A 86 -19.82 4.43 21.52
N ARG A 87 -18.49 4.57 21.43
CA ARG A 87 -17.55 3.90 22.34
C ARG A 87 -17.61 4.36 23.79
N VAL A 88 -18.16 5.53 24.07
CA VAL A 88 -18.36 6.03 25.44
C VAL A 88 -19.81 5.88 25.92
N GLY A 89 -20.65 5.19 25.16
CA GLY A 89 -22.03 4.85 25.54
C GLY A 89 -23.11 5.77 24.99
N CYS A 90 -22.78 6.76 24.15
CA CYS A 90 -23.80 7.62 23.53
C CYS A 90 -24.59 6.86 22.45
N ASP A 91 -25.86 7.22 22.33
CA ASP A 91 -26.64 6.99 21.11
C ASP A 91 -26.13 7.92 20.01
N VAL A 92 -26.19 7.45 18.76
CA VAL A 92 -25.59 8.19 17.64
C VAL A 92 -26.50 8.23 16.42
N THR A 93 -26.47 9.36 15.70
CA THR A 93 -27.08 9.49 14.38
C THR A 93 -26.15 10.27 13.48
N ALA A 94 -25.97 9.80 12.25
CA ALA A 94 -24.96 10.36 11.37
C ALA A 94 -25.46 10.42 9.93
N PHE A 95 -25.06 11.47 9.22
CA PHE A 95 -25.44 11.71 7.83
C PHE A 95 -24.21 12.08 7.01
N ASP A 96 -24.22 11.67 5.74
CA ASP A 96 -23.31 12.15 4.72
C ASP A 96 -23.99 12.03 3.36
N ILE A 97 -23.74 12.98 2.47
CA ILE A 97 -24.23 12.92 1.09
C ILE A 97 -23.46 11.89 0.26
N ASN A 98 -22.21 11.60 0.64
CA ASN A 98 -21.38 10.61 -0.02
C ASN A 98 -21.77 9.20 0.43
N PRO A 99 -22.29 8.34 -0.47
CA PRO A 99 -22.69 6.99 -0.12
C PRO A 99 -21.52 6.11 0.36
N MET A 100 -20.28 6.43 -0.05
CA MET A 100 -19.09 5.73 0.44
C MET A 100 -18.80 6.05 1.90
N SER A 101 -18.99 7.31 2.33
CA SER A 101 -18.89 7.68 3.75
C SER A 101 -19.87 6.84 4.58
N TYR A 102 -21.14 6.82 4.15
CA TYR A 102 -22.18 6.03 4.79
C TYR A 102 -21.81 4.56 4.91
N TRP A 103 -21.44 3.94 3.80
CA TRP A 103 -21.10 2.53 3.78
C TRP A 103 -19.92 2.21 4.70
N ILE A 104 -18.85 3.00 4.66
CA ILE A 104 -17.66 2.81 5.50
C ILE A 104 -18.02 2.89 6.98
N VAL A 105 -18.66 3.98 7.42
CA VAL A 105 -18.98 4.18 8.84
C VAL A 105 -19.97 3.14 9.33
N LYS A 106 -20.93 2.75 8.48
CA LYS A 106 -21.84 1.64 8.78
C LYS A 106 -21.04 0.35 9.04
N GLN A 107 -20.12 -0.03 8.15
CA GLN A 107 -19.31 -1.25 8.34
C GLN A 107 -18.37 -1.16 9.55
N GLU A 108 -17.94 0.05 9.94
CA GLU A 108 -17.12 0.27 11.13
C GLU A 108 -17.92 0.08 12.43
N ILE A 109 -19.19 0.49 12.49
CA ILE A 109 -20.00 0.49 13.73
C ILE A 109 -21.00 -0.68 13.84
N GLU A 110 -21.38 -1.29 12.72
CA GLU A 110 -22.39 -2.34 12.68
C GLU A 110 -21.96 -3.59 13.46
N HIS A 111 -22.94 -4.27 14.06
CA HIS A 111 -22.67 -5.49 14.81
C HIS A 111 -22.14 -6.59 13.88
N LEU A 112 -21.06 -7.24 14.30
CA LEU A 112 -20.41 -8.31 13.55
C LEU A 112 -20.43 -9.61 14.36
N ASP A 113 -21.05 -10.65 13.78
CA ASP A 113 -20.86 -12.01 14.26
C ASP A 113 -19.45 -12.49 13.89
N LEU A 114 -18.58 -12.55 14.90
CA LEU A 114 -17.18 -12.91 14.74
C LEU A 114 -16.99 -14.35 14.23
N GLY A 115 -17.90 -15.27 14.58
CA GLY A 115 -17.85 -16.67 14.15
C GLY A 115 -18.18 -16.81 12.66
N VAL A 116 -19.26 -16.16 12.22
CA VAL A 116 -19.65 -16.10 10.80
C VAL A 116 -18.56 -15.42 9.97
N TYR A 117 -18.02 -14.29 10.46
CA TYR A 117 -16.96 -13.57 9.79
C TYR A 117 -15.69 -14.42 9.62
N ALA A 118 -15.21 -15.06 10.69
CA ALA A 118 -14.02 -15.90 10.64
C ALA A 118 -14.19 -17.08 9.66
N LYS A 119 -15.38 -17.71 9.65
CA LYS A 119 -15.70 -18.80 8.73
C LYS A 119 -15.70 -18.32 7.26
N ALA A 120 -16.30 -17.15 6.99
CA ALA A 120 -16.33 -16.57 5.65
C ALA A 120 -14.92 -16.18 5.17
N ALA A 121 -14.11 -15.57 6.04
CA ALA A 121 -12.74 -15.20 5.75
C ALA A 121 -11.87 -16.43 5.42
N GLU A 122 -12.00 -17.52 6.18
CA GLU A 122 -11.23 -18.74 5.93
C GLU A 122 -11.68 -19.44 4.64
N ALA A 123 -12.99 -19.46 4.35
CA ALA A 123 -13.51 -19.98 3.09
C ALA A 123 -12.96 -19.19 1.89
N LEU A 124 -12.91 -17.86 1.98
CA LEU A 124 -12.31 -17.00 0.96
C LEU A 124 -10.82 -17.31 0.78
N ARG A 125 -10.05 -17.38 1.87
CA ARG A 125 -8.61 -17.67 1.83
C ARG A 125 -8.32 -19.03 1.20
N THR A 126 -9.04 -20.07 1.61
CA THR A 126 -8.91 -21.43 1.05
C THR A 126 -9.24 -21.45 -0.43
N THR A 127 -10.29 -20.73 -0.84
CA THR A 127 -10.69 -20.63 -2.25
C THR A 127 -9.62 -19.91 -3.08
N LEU A 128 -9.10 -18.77 -2.61
CA LEU A 128 -8.05 -18.02 -3.29
C LEU A 128 -6.74 -18.81 -3.39
N GLU A 129 -6.34 -19.51 -2.32
CA GLU A 129 -5.16 -20.36 -2.33
C GLU A 129 -5.30 -21.47 -3.39
N LYS A 130 -6.47 -22.10 -3.49
CA LYS A 130 -6.76 -23.11 -4.52
C LYS A 130 -6.77 -22.52 -5.94
N GLU A 131 -7.40 -21.37 -6.13
CA GLU A 131 -7.63 -20.79 -7.46
C GLU A 131 -6.41 -20.08 -8.04
N ILE A 132 -5.66 -19.34 -7.21
CA ILE A 132 -4.58 -18.46 -7.67
C ILE A 132 -3.30 -18.59 -6.84
N GLY A 133 -3.29 -19.35 -5.73
CA GLY A 133 -2.16 -19.43 -4.80
C GLY A 133 -0.84 -19.83 -5.47
N GLN A 134 -0.89 -20.73 -6.46
CA GLN A 134 0.28 -21.16 -7.23
C GLN A 134 1.01 -20.02 -7.97
N PHE A 135 0.29 -18.95 -8.36
CA PHE A 135 0.88 -17.79 -9.02
C PHE A 135 1.59 -16.84 -8.05
N TYR A 136 1.37 -17.02 -6.75
CA TYR A 136 2.05 -16.33 -5.66
C TYR A 136 3.07 -17.24 -4.96
N ARG A 137 3.60 -18.24 -5.69
CA ARG A 137 4.70 -19.10 -5.25
C ARG A 137 5.94 -18.87 -6.12
N THR A 138 7.11 -19.07 -5.55
CA THR A 138 8.39 -19.01 -6.25
C THR A 138 9.38 -20.02 -5.67
N ARG A 139 10.43 -20.32 -6.45
CA ARG A 139 11.56 -21.12 -6.01
C ARG A 139 12.44 -20.31 -5.06
N CYS A 140 12.62 -20.80 -3.83
CA CYS A 140 13.55 -20.22 -2.87
C CYS A 140 15.00 -20.39 -3.35
N THR A 141 15.77 -19.30 -3.33
CA THR A 141 17.17 -19.29 -3.76
C THR A 141 18.12 -20.00 -2.78
N LEU A 142 17.70 -20.20 -1.52
CA LEU A 142 18.52 -20.85 -0.49
C LEU A 142 18.32 -22.37 -0.44
N CYS A 143 17.06 -22.83 -0.34
CA CYS A 143 16.76 -24.26 -0.21
C CYS A 143 16.20 -24.92 -1.48
N GLY A 144 15.92 -24.15 -2.54
CA GLY A 144 15.35 -24.67 -3.78
C GLY A 144 13.88 -25.09 -3.72
N SER A 145 13.19 -24.93 -2.58
CA SER A 145 11.76 -25.25 -2.43
C SER A 145 10.91 -24.36 -3.33
N ASN A 146 9.94 -24.93 -4.06
CA ASN A 146 9.03 -24.21 -4.95
C ASN A 146 7.82 -23.57 -4.23
N ASP A 147 7.71 -23.78 -2.92
CA ASP A 147 6.57 -23.34 -2.10
C ASP A 147 6.81 -22.02 -1.36
N ALA A 148 7.83 -21.24 -1.75
CA ALA A 148 8.07 -19.96 -1.10
C ALA A 148 7.01 -18.94 -1.54
N HIS A 149 6.44 -18.20 -0.59
CA HIS A 149 5.35 -17.25 -0.86
C HIS A 149 5.91 -15.93 -1.36
N VAL A 150 5.44 -15.46 -2.51
CA VAL A 150 5.80 -14.12 -3.00
C VAL A 150 5.03 -13.08 -2.18
N LYS A 151 5.75 -12.10 -1.65
CA LYS A 151 5.16 -10.96 -0.91
C LYS A 151 4.94 -9.74 -1.81
N TYR A 152 5.92 -9.44 -2.66
CA TYR A 152 5.86 -8.31 -3.58
C TYR A 152 6.48 -8.68 -4.92
N PHE A 153 5.80 -8.27 -5.99
CA PHE A 153 6.33 -8.23 -7.35
C PHE A 153 6.74 -6.78 -7.65
N LEU A 154 8.00 -6.55 -8.00
CA LEU A 154 8.53 -5.22 -8.26
C LEU A 154 8.68 -5.00 -9.76
N TRP A 155 7.91 -4.04 -10.28
CA TRP A 155 7.78 -3.74 -11.70
C TRP A 155 8.38 -2.37 -12.03
N VAL A 156 9.00 -2.26 -13.19
CA VAL A 156 9.48 -0.99 -13.74
C VAL A 156 8.69 -0.66 -15.00
N LYS A 157 8.35 0.62 -15.19
CA LYS A 157 7.74 1.10 -16.43
C LYS A 157 8.75 1.02 -17.56
N VAL A 158 8.29 0.65 -18.74
CA VAL A 158 9.09 0.50 -19.95
C VAL A 158 8.54 1.43 -21.04
N THR A 159 9.43 2.19 -21.66
CA THR A 159 9.11 3.01 -22.84
C THR A 159 10.00 2.62 -24.02
N PRO A 160 9.52 2.64 -25.27
CA PRO A 160 10.41 2.53 -26.41
C PRO A 160 11.28 3.79 -26.53
N CYS A 161 12.50 3.63 -27.04
CA CYS A 161 13.34 4.73 -27.46
C CYS A 161 12.77 5.38 -28.72
N HIS A 162 12.67 6.72 -28.75
CA HIS A 162 12.14 7.43 -29.91
C HIS A 162 13.03 7.35 -31.16
N GLU A 163 14.33 7.09 -31.01
CA GLU A 163 15.25 6.91 -32.14
C GLU A 163 15.38 5.44 -32.56
N CYS A 164 15.81 4.56 -31.64
CA CYS A 164 16.15 3.18 -32.01
C CYS A 164 15.04 2.14 -31.73
N GLY A 165 13.91 2.55 -31.15
CA GLY A 165 12.78 1.67 -30.82
C GLY A 165 13.02 0.67 -29.67
N LYS A 166 14.26 0.49 -29.20
CA LYS A 166 14.58 -0.44 -28.09
C LYS A 166 13.92 0.00 -26.78
N ASN A 167 13.54 -0.97 -25.97
CA ASN A 167 12.93 -0.75 -24.67
C ASN A 167 13.92 -0.11 -23.69
N ILE A 168 13.44 0.88 -22.94
CA ILE A 168 14.15 1.56 -21.85
C ILE A 168 13.37 1.34 -20.56
N ASP A 169 14.04 0.78 -19.55
CA ASP A 169 13.49 0.67 -18.22
C ASP A 169 13.61 2.01 -17.48
N LEU A 170 12.49 2.54 -17.01
CA LEU A 170 12.43 3.84 -16.34
C LEU A 170 12.77 3.72 -14.85
N PHE A 171 13.93 3.14 -14.52
CA PHE A 171 14.39 3.05 -13.13
C PHE A 171 14.70 4.45 -12.57
N PRO A 172 14.05 4.89 -11.48
CA PRO A 172 14.43 6.11 -10.77
C PRO A 172 15.71 5.91 -9.93
N GLY A 173 15.99 4.67 -9.57
CA GLY A 173 17.12 4.23 -8.77
C GLY A 173 17.16 2.71 -8.71
N TYR A 174 18.29 2.17 -8.28
CA TYR A 174 18.52 0.72 -8.22
C TYR A 174 18.57 0.15 -6.79
N LEU A 175 18.37 0.99 -5.77
CA LEU A 175 18.24 0.52 -4.39
C LEU A 175 16.85 -0.08 -4.15
N ILE A 176 16.80 -1.36 -3.80
CA ILE A 176 15.58 -2.11 -3.51
C ILE A 176 15.24 -2.08 -2.02
N SER A 177 16.25 -2.24 -1.17
CA SER A 177 16.12 -2.19 0.29
C SER A 177 17.29 -1.47 0.88
N ALA A 178 17.03 -0.51 1.77
CA ALA A 178 18.04 -0.01 2.68
C ALA A 178 18.24 -0.99 3.85
N ASP A 179 19.36 -0.83 4.55
CA ASP A 179 19.81 -1.55 5.74
C ASP A 179 19.04 -1.19 7.04
N SER A 180 17.76 -0.83 6.93
CA SER A 180 16.92 -0.46 8.09
C SER A 180 15.96 -1.56 8.53
N ARG A 181 15.34 -2.24 7.56
CA ARG A 181 14.41 -3.38 7.77
C ARG A 181 14.96 -4.69 7.18
N HIS A 182 16.24 -4.69 6.85
CA HIS A 182 17.02 -5.80 6.32
C HIS A 182 18.49 -5.50 6.69
N PRO A 183 19.35 -6.50 6.95
CA PRO A 183 20.71 -6.27 7.46
C PRO A 183 21.66 -5.52 6.51
N LYS A 184 21.37 -5.50 5.20
CA LYS A 184 22.24 -4.89 4.18
C LYS A 184 21.45 -4.04 3.21
N ASN A 185 22.15 -3.27 2.38
CA ASN A 185 21.57 -2.58 1.23
C ASN A 185 21.45 -3.58 0.06
N VAL A 186 20.25 -3.71 -0.50
CA VAL A 186 19.98 -4.59 -1.65
C VAL A 186 19.88 -3.73 -2.89
N ILE A 187 20.77 -3.95 -3.85
CA ILE A 187 20.87 -3.17 -5.09
C ILE A 187 20.71 -4.11 -6.29
N ILE A 188 19.89 -3.71 -7.26
CA ILE A 188 19.79 -4.40 -8.54
C ILE A 188 20.87 -3.90 -9.50
N CYS A 189 21.54 -4.83 -10.19
CA CYS A 189 22.55 -4.49 -11.18
C CYS A 189 21.91 -3.92 -12.46
N PRO A 190 22.37 -2.76 -12.97
CA PRO A 190 21.86 -2.18 -14.21
C PRO A 190 22.17 -3.01 -15.46
N ALA A 191 23.19 -3.87 -15.41
CA ALA A 191 23.63 -4.65 -16.57
C ALA A 191 22.97 -6.02 -16.66
N CYS A 192 22.99 -6.81 -15.58
CA CYS A 192 22.49 -8.18 -15.59
C CYS A 192 21.15 -8.37 -14.86
N GLY A 193 20.69 -7.37 -14.11
CA GLY A 193 19.46 -7.45 -13.30
C GLY A 193 19.56 -8.32 -12.05
N GLU A 194 20.73 -8.90 -11.75
CA GLU A 194 20.94 -9.64 -10.50
C GLU A 194 21.03 -8.70 -9.30
N LEU A 195 20.80 -9.25 -8.11
CA LEU A 195 20.81 -8.50 -6.86
C LEU A 195 22.16 -8.65 -6.16
N THR A 196 22.59 -7.59 -5.49
CA THR A 196 23.80 -7.60 -4.64
C THR A 196 23.47 -6.97 -3.30
N GLU A 197 23.86 -7.65 -2.23
CA GLU A 197 23.76 -7.15 -0.85
C GLU A 197 25.10 -6.57 -0.41
N THR A 198 25.11 -5.30 -0.02
CA THR A 198 26.30 -4.57 0.43
C THR A 198 26.04 -3.80 1.73
N SER A 199 27.06 -3.69 2.58
CA SER A 199 27.00 -2.87 3.79
C SER A 199 27.11 -1.38 3.44
N GLU A 200 27.89 -1.03 2.42
CA GLU A 200 28.15 0.37 2.06
C GLU A 200 27.16 0.85 0.99
N ARG A 201 26.26 1.77 1.38
CA ARG A 201 25.25 2.28 0.46
C ARG A 201 25.82 3.23 -0.59
N LYS A 202 26.71 4.14 -0.19
CA LYS A 202 27.22 5.22 -1.07
C LYS A 202 28.22 4.70 -2.10
N GLU A 203 28.99 3.69 -1.71
CA GLU A 203 30.01 3.04 -2.54
C GLU A 203 29.72 1.53 -2.55
N PRO A 204 28.68 1.10 -3.30
CA PRO A 204 28.19 -0.27 -3.23
C PRO A 204 29.12 -1.32 -3.84
N GLY A 205 30.21 -0.89 -4.49
CA GLY A 205 31.16 -1.76 -5.17
C GLY A 205 30.60 -2.36 -6.45
N ASN A 206 30.99 -3.58 -6.77
CA ASN A 206 30.66 -4.23 -8.04
C ASN A 206 29.61 -5.33 -7.83
N CYS A 207 28.82 -5.58 -8.87
CA CYS A 207 27.86 -6.67 -8.89
C CYS A 207 28.58 -8.01 -8.68
N HIS A 208 28.09 -8.82 -7.74
CA HIS A 208 28.67 -10.14 -7.44
C HIS A 208 28.51 -11.16 -8.57
N HIS A 209 27.71 -10.85 -9.61
CA HIS A 209 27.39 -11.77 -10.70
C HIS A 209 28.08 -11.43 -12.03
N CYS A 210 28.19 -10.15 -12.37
CA CYS A 210 28.78 -9.71 -13.65
C CYS A 210 29.91 -8.69 -13.50
N ALA A 211 30.33 -8.39 -12.26
CA ALA A 211 31.38 -7.44 -11.92
C ALA A 211 31.18 -5.99 -12.38
N THR A 212 30.03 -5.64 -12.98
CA THR A 212 29.67 -4.25 -13.31
C THR A 212 29.56 -3.42 -12.04
N GLU A 213 30.13 -2.22 -12.04
CA GLU A 213 30.00 -1.24 -10.96
C GLU A 213 28.51 -0.96 -10.65
N LEU A 214 28.16 -1.03 -9.37
CA LEU A 214 26.80 -0.76 -8.91
C LEU A 214 26.62 0.75 -8.70
N THR A 215 25.43 1.25 -9.02
CA THR A 215 25.05 2.64 -8.80
C THR A 215 23.68 2.71 -8.18
N LEU A 216 23.42 3.73 -7.36
CA LEU A 216 22.10 3.97 -6.79
C LEU A 216 21.18 4.72 -7.75
N ASN A 217 21.76 5.51 -8.65
CA ASN A 217 21.01 6.39 -9.54
C ASN A 217 20.57 5.63 -10.78
N GLY A 218 19.27 5.69 -11.07
CA GLY A 218 18.72 5.13 -12.29
C GLY A 218 18.78 6.12 -13.46
N PRO A 219 18.60 5.65 -14.70
CA PRO A 219 18.65 6.48 -15.89
C PRO A 219 17.44 7.41 -16.01
N ALA A 220 16.36 7.19 -15.25
CA ALA A 220 15.12 7.95 -15.36
C ALA A 220 15.04 9.04 -14.27
N LYS A 221 15.22 10.30 -14.66
CA LYS A 221 15.19 11.45 -13.73
C LYS A 221 14.61 12.68 -14.41
N ARG A 222 13.77 13.43 -13.69
CA ARG A 222 13.17 14.70 -14.16
C ARG A 222 12.57 14.56 -15.58
N SER A 223 11.75 13.53 -15.78
CA SER A 223 11.07 13.29 -17.05
C SER A 223 12.00 13.01 -18.25
N ARG A 224 13.26 12.62 -17.99
CA ARG A 224 14.26 12.29 -19.01
C ARG A 224 14.93 10.96 -18.74
N CYS A 225 15.21 10.20 -19.79
CA CYS A 225 15.90 8.93 -19.72
C CYS A 225 16.79 8.71 -20.95
N ARG A 226 18.09 8.51 -20.73
CA ARG A 226 19.05 8.24 -21.81
C ARG A 226 18.98 6.76 -22.20
N CYS A 227 18.88 6.49 -23.51
CA CYS A 227 18.87 5.12 -24.02
C CYS A 227 20.26 4.49 -23.87
N SER A 228 20.35 3.34 -23.20
CA SER A 228 21.61 2.60 -23.06
C SER A 228 22.13 2.02 -24.38
N ALA A 229 21.27 1.87 -25.39
CA ALA A 229 21.62 1.21 -26.63
C ALA A 229 22.10 2.15 -27.75
N CYS A 230 21.54 3.36 -27.87
CA CYS A 230 21.95 4.35 -28.88
C CYS A 230 22.41 5.69 -28.29
N GLY A 231 22.26 5.89 -26.98
CA GLY A 231 22.66 7.13 -26.31
C GLY A 231 21.69 8.30 -26.43
N ALA A 232 20.57 8.15 -27.15
CA ALA A 232 19.55 9.19 -27.33
C ALA A 232 18.85 9.59 -26.03
N ASP A 233 18.51 10.87 -25.89
CA ASP A 233 17.75 11.39 -24.75
C ASP A 233 16.25 11.28 -24.99
N ASN A 234 15.56 10.49 -24.15
CA ASN A 234 14.12 10.26 -24.26
C ASN A 234 13.37 11.03 -23.18
N HIS A 235 12.15 11.46 -23.49
CA HIS A 235 11.28 12.15 -22.55
C HIS A 235 10.11 11.24 -22.14
N TYR A 236 9.75 11.28 -20.86
CA TYR A 236 8.59 10.59 -20.32
C TYR A 236 7.89 11.48 -19.27
N PRO A 237 6.59 11.36 -19.04
CA PRO A 237 5.65 10.50 -19.78
C PRO A 237 5.41 10.97 -21.22
N ASN A 238 5.03 10.05 -22.11
CA ASN A 238 4.69 10.36 -23.50
C ASN A 238 3.48 9.53 -23.93
N ALA A 239 2.31 10.16 -24.01
CA ALA A 239 1.04 9.51 -24.35
C ALA A 239 1.01 8.95 -25.78
N ASN A 240 1.87 9.42 -26.69
CA ASN A 240 1.92 8.92 -28.08
C ASN A 240 2.37 7.45 -28.15
N PHE A 241 2.99 6.92 -27.09
CA PHE A 241 3.37 5.51 -27.00
C PHE A 241 2.26 4.63 -26.39
N GLY A 242 1.10 5.21 -26.09
CA GLY A 242 0.05 4.54 -25.33
C GLY A 242 0.43 4.35 -23.86
N SER A 243 -0.38 3.58 -23.13
CA SER A 243 -0.09 3.26 -21.73
C SER A 243 1.23 2.50 -21.60
N PRO A 244 2.06 2.80 -20.59
CA PRO A 244 3.37 2.19 -20.45
C PRO A 244 3.24 0.71 -20.13
N ARG A 245 4.11 -0.09 -20.75
CA ARG A 245 4.29 -1.49 -20.37
C ARG A 245 5.07 -1.57 -19.06
N HIS A 246 4.93 -2.69 -18.36
CA HIS A 246 5.65 -2.96 -17.13
C HIS A 246 6.49 -4.22 -17.30
N ARG A 247 7.69 -4.21 -16.73
CA ARG A 247 8.59 -5.37 -16.70
C ARG A 247 8.87 -5.75 -15.26
N LEU A 248 8.64 -7.01 -14.92
CA LEU A 248 9.03 -7.55 -13.62
C LEU A 248 10.56 -7.61 -13.57
N PHE A 249 11.15 -7.05 -12.52
CA PHE A 249 12.60 -7.05 -12.38
C PHE A 249 13.08 -7.69 -11.07
N THR A 250 12.26 -7.66 -10.01
CA THR A 250 12.59 -8.26 -8.70
C THR A 250 11.34 -8.78 -8.01
N MET A 251 11.52 -9.78 -7.14
CA MET A 251 10.48 -10.29 -6.24
C MET A 251 10.99 -10.28 -4.81
N GLU A 252 10.18 -9.79 -3.86
CA GLU A 252 10.35 -10.07 -2.43
C GLU A 252 9.51 -11.30 -2.09
N TYR A 253 10.08 -12.27 -1.38
CA TYR A 253 9.38 -13.49 -1.02
C TYR A 253 9.65 -13.91 0.43
N HIS A 254 8.95 -14.95 0.88
CA HIS A 254 9.08 -15.54 2.20
C HIS A 254 9.15 -17.06 2.08
N CYS A 255 10.22 -17.67 2.59
CA CYS A 255 10.35 -19.11 2.68
C CYS A 255 10.20 -19.56 4.14
N PRO A 256 9.11 -20.25 4.52
CA PRO A 256 8.91 -20.74 5.89
C PRO A 256 10.04 -21.65 6.38
N LYS A 257 10.63 -22.44 5.48
CA LYS A 257 11.73 -23.37 5.80
C LYS A 257 13.03 -22.63 6.15
N CYS A 258 13.35 -21.55 5.42
CA CYS A 258 14.60 -20.80 5.62
C CYS A 258 14.46 -19.64 6.60
N LYS A 259 13.24 -19.14 6.86
CA LYS A 259 13.05 -17.96 7.70
C LYS A 259 13.64 -18.09 9.12
N PRO A 260 13.57 -19.25 9.80
CA PRO A 260 14.18 -19.40 11.13
C PRO A 260 15.69 -19.14 11.18
N SER A 261 16.42 -19.44 10.11
CA SER A 261 17.88 -19.25 10.03
C SER A 261 18.30 -18.03 9.19
N HIS A 262 17.39 -17.44 8.42
CA HIS A 262 17.66 -16.30 7.53
C HIS A 262 17.32 -14.96 8.18
N THR A 263 18.30 -14.07 8.26
CA THR A 263 18.12 -12.71 8.79
C THR A 263 17.63 -11.76 7.70
N GLY A 264 16.56 -11.02 7.99
CA GLY A 264 15.97 -10.06 7.06
C GLY A 264 14.97 -10.65 6.07
N ARG A 265 14.77 -9.94 4.96
CA ARG A 265 13.84 -10.25 3.86
C ARG A 265 14.54 -11.07 2.78
N PHE A 266 13.76 -11.74 1.93
CA PHE A 266 14.29 -12.50 0.80
C PHE A 266 13.98 -11.77 -0.50
N PHE A 267 14.98 -11.62 -1.36
CA PHE A 267 14.83 -11.04 -2.67
C PHE A 267 15.40 -11.97 -3.73
N LYS A 268 14.83 -11.94 -4.93
CA LYS A 268 15.39 -12.59 -6.11
C LYS A 268 15.02 -11.82 -7.37
N LYS A 269 15.85 -11.98 -8.39
CA LYS A 269 15.44 -11.76 -9.78
C LYS A 269 14.46 -12.88 -10.18
N PRO A 270 13.38 -12.58 -10.93
CA PRO A 270 12.49 -13.61 -11.47
C PRO A 270 13.26 -14.59 -12.34
N ASP A 271 12.99 -15.88 -12.18
CA ASP A 271 13.53 -16.93 -13.04
C ASP A 271 12.52 -17.38 -14.11
N ASP A 272 12.91 -18.34 -14.95
CA ASP A 272 12.06 -18.85 -16.03
C ASP A 272 10.75 -19.47 -15.52
N GLN A 273 10.74 -20.05 -14.31
CA GLN A 273 9.51 -20.58 -13.71
C GLN A 273 8.58 -19.46 -13.28
N ASP A 274 9.12 -18.39 -12.69
CA ASP A 274 8.35 -17.20 -12.34
C ASP A 274 7.76 -16.54 -13.60
N MET A 275 8.54 -16.42 -14.67
CA MET A 275 8.07 -15.88 -15.95
C MET A 275 7.02 -16.79 -16.62
N ALA A 276 7.16 -18.11 -16.52
CA ALA A 276 6.16 -19.05 -17.01
C ALA A 276 4.81 -18.88 -16.28
N ARG A 277 4.83 -18.69 -14.95
CA ARG A 277 3.62 -18.41 -14.16
C ARG A 277 2.94 -17.10 -14.58
N ILE A 278 3.71 -16.04 -14.82
CA ILE A 278 3.18 -14.75 -15.30
C ILE A 278 2.47 -14.94 -16.65
N ASN A 279 3.14 -15.61 -17.60
CA ASN A 279 2.56 -15.90 -18.91
C ASN A 279 1.27 -16.75 -18.81
N GLU A 280 1.19 -17.66 -17.84
CA GLU A 280 -0.03 -18.45 -17.58
C GLU A 280 -1.17 -17.56 -17.04
N VAL A 281 -0.87 -16.67 -16.08
CA VAL A 281 -1.86 -15.72 -15.55
C VAL A 281 -2.37 -14.78 -16.64
N GLU A 282 -1.49 -14.25 -17.49
CA GLU A 282 -1.87 -13.39 -18.61
C GLU A 282 -2.78 -14.12 -19.62
N LYS A 283 -2.48 -15.39 -19.91
CA LYS A 283 -3.35 -16.25 -20.75
C LYS A 283 -4.69 -16.53 -20.09
N ARG A 284 -4.73 -16.73 -18.77
CA ARG A 284 -5.99 -16.91 -18.02
C ARG A 284 -6.79 -15.62 -18.03
N TRP A 285 -6.16 -14.47 -17.77
CA TRP A 285 -6.77 -13.15 -17.74
C TRP A 285 -7.38 -12.77 -19.09
N SER A 286 -6.66 -12.96 -20.19
CA SER A 286 -7.17 -12.66 -21.55
C SER A 286 -8.39 -13.49 -21.97
N ARG A 287 -8.65 -14.62 -21.30
CA ARG A 287 -9.85 -15.46 -21.52
C ARG A 287 -10.99 -15.12 -20.56
N MET A 288 -10.73 -14.32 -19.53
CA MET A 288 -11.74 -13.90 -18.57
C MET A 288 -12.47 -12.66 -19.07
N ARG A 289 -13.76 -12.59 -18.77
CA ARG A 289 -14.53 -11.35 -18.92
C ARG A 289 -14.47 -10.59 -17.59
N PRO A 290 -13.71 -9.50 -17.48
CA PRO A 290 -13.61 -8.75 -16.24
C PRO A 290 -14.98 -8.16 -15.89
N LYS A 291 -15.46 -8.45 -14.68
CA LYS A 291 -16.73 -7.91 -14.16
C LYS A 291 -16.52 -6.74 -13.19
N TYR A 292 -15.40 -6.76 -12.46
CA TYR A 292 -15.10 -5.82 -11.37
C TYR A 292 -13.83 -5.01 -11.63
N VAL A 293 -13.36 -4.96 -12.88
CA VAL A 293 -12.29 -4.04 -13.29
C VAL A 293 -12.97 -2.84 -13.94
N PRO A 294 -12.79 -1.62 -13.40
CA PRO A 294 -13.37 -0.43 -13.99
C PRO A 294 -12.76 -0.19 -15.37
N ASP A 295 -13.60 0.04 -16.38
CA ASP A 295 -13.17 0.28 -17.77
C ASP A 295 -13.70 1.62 -18.29
N ASP A 296 -14.21 2.47 -17.40
CA ASP A 296 -14.64 3.82 -17.78
C ASP A 296 -13.46 4.63 -18.32
N GLU A 297 -13.76 5.53 -19.25
CA GLU A 297 -12.79 6.48 -19.78
C GLU A 297 -12.33 7.41 -18.64
N ILE A 298 -11.03 7.69 -18.61
CA ILE A 298 -10.43 8.60 -17.64
C ILE A 298 -10.75 10.05 -18.06
N PRO A 299 -11.56 10.79 -17.28
CA PRO A 299 -11.93 12.16 -17.64
C PRO A 299 -10.73 13.11 -17.50
N ASN A 300 -10.80 14.27 -18.16
CA ASN A 300 -9.84 15.36 -17.90
C ASN A 300 -10.00 15.89 -16.47
N GLY A 301 -8.88 16.29 -15.86
CA GLY A 301 -8.87 16.84 -14.51
C GLY A 301 -7.48 16.85 -13.89
N ASP A 302 -7.28 17.64 -12.83
CA ASP A 302 -5.94 17.92 -12.28
C ASP A 302 -5.12 16.65 -11.96
N GLU A 303 -5.73 15.65 -11.32
CA GLU A 303 -5.06 14.38 -11.00
C GLU A 303 -5.11 13.37 -12.16
N THR A 304 -6.20 13.33 -12.92
CA THR A 304 -6.39 12.35 -14.00
C THR A 304 -5.56 12.70 -15.25
N ASP A 305 -5.26 13.98 -15.49
CA ASP A 305 -4.36 14.43 -16.55
C ASP A 305 -2.93 13.90 -16.36
N ARG A 306 -2.54 13.58 -15.12
CA ARG A 306 -1.28 12.89 -14.85
C ARG A 306 -1.28 11.48 -15.46
N LEU A 307 -2.39 10.75 -15.38
CA LEU A 307 -2.54 9.43 -15.98
C LEU A 307 -2.62 9.53 -17.50
N ARG A 308 -3.40 10.49 -18.02
CA ARG A 308 -3.53 10.72 -19.47
C ARG A 308 -2.20 11.11 -20.12
N ARG A 309 -1.34 11.87 -19.44
CA ARG A 309 0.04 12.15 -19.91
C ARG A 309 0.88 10.90 -20.09
N TRP A 310 0.66 9.85 -19.28
CA TRP A 310 1.26 8.53 -19.44
C TRP A 310 0.58 7.68 -20.52
N GLY A 311 -0.48 8.15 -21.17
CA GLY A 311 -1.21 7.40 -22.19
C GLY A 311 -2.27 6.44 -21.63
N TYR A 312 -2.60 6.53 -20.33
CA TYR A 312 -3.76 5.82 -19.79
C TYR A 312 -5.05 6.56 -20.18
N MET A 313 -5.92 5.88 -20.92
CA MET A 313 -7.21 6.39 -21.40
C MET A 313 -8.39 5.76 -20.66
N HIS A 314 -8.24 4.53 -20.16
CA HIS A 314 -9.26 3.82 -19.39
C HIS A 314 -8.69 3.36 -18.05
N TYR A 315 -9.53 3.28 -17.00
CA TYR A 315 -9.09 2.85 -15.67
C TYR A 315 -8.52 1.42 -15.65
N SER A 316 -8.98 0.56 -16.55
CA SER A 316 -8.50 -0.82 -16.73
C SER A 316 -7.02 -0.91 -17.12
N GLN A 317 -6.46 0.17 -17.66
CA GLN A 317 -5.05 0.24 -18.05
C GLN A 317 -4.14 0.62 -16.88
N THR A 318 -4.70 1.08 -15.76
CA THR A 318 -3.94 1.52 -14.57
C THR A 318 -3.69 0.40 -13.56
N THR A 319 -4.37 -0.74 -13.73
CA THR A 319 -4.33 -1.93 -12.89
C THR A 319 -3.40 -3.00 -13.45
#